data_AF-A0A2H5QRZ5-F1
#
_entry.id   AF-A0A2H5QRZ5-F1
#
_cell.length_a   1.000
_cell.length_b   1.000
_cell.length_c   1.000
_cell.angle_alpha   90.00
_cell.angle_beta   90.00
_cell.angle_gamma   90.00
#
_symmetry.space_group_name_H-M   'P 1'
#
loop_
_entity.id
_entity.type
_entity.pdbx_description
1 polymer ?
#
loop_
_entity_poly.entity_id
_entity_poly.type
_entity_poly.pdbx_seq_one_letter_code
_entity_poly.pdbx_strand_id
1 'polypeptide(L)' 'MRILPSLILLFAFIATPLPVRGNASPDPVLDIAGKQLRAGSKYYILPVGKGRGGELTLAGRSKN' A
#
# COMPACT_ATOMS: atom_id res chain seq x y z
N MET A 1 -48.22 -17.24 13.11
CA MET A 1 -47.04 -17.74 12.37
C MET A 1 -46.37 -16.58 11.60
N ARG A 2 -45.84 -15.56 12.29
CA ARG A 2 -45.26 -14.34 11.66
C ARG A 2 -43.79 -14.09 11.99
N ILE A 3 -43.22 -14.88 12.90
CA ILE A 3 -41.85 -14.75 13.42
C ILE A 3 -40.81 -15.42 12.52
N LEU A 4 -41.14 -16.58 11.94
CA LEU A 4 -40.27 -17.30 11.04
C LEU A 4 -39.86 -16.50 9.78
N PRO A 5 -40.78 -15.82 9.05
CA PRO A 5 -40.39 -15.02 7.89
C PRO A 5 -39.52 -13.82 8.29
N SER A 6 -39.80 -13.18 9.43
CA SER A 6 -39.00 -12.06 9.93
C SER A 6 -37.56 -12.47 10.26
N LEU A 7 -37.36 -13.66 10.83
CA LEU A 7 -36.03 -14.18 11.14
C LEU A 7 -35.24 -14.48 9.85
N ILE A 8 -35.91 -15.03 8.83
CA ILE A 8 -35.31 -15.29 7.52
C ILE A 8 -34.88 -13.99 6.83
N LEU A 9 -35.72 -12.95 6.87
CA LEU A 9 -35.39 -11.64 6.31
C LEU A 9 -34.22 -10.96 7.04
N LEU A 10 -34.18 -11.04 8.37
CA LEU A 10 -33.08 -10.49 9.16
C LEU A 10 -31.77 -11.21 8.86
N PHE A 11 -31.80 -12.54 8.75
CA PHE A 11 -30.63 -13.33 8.38
C PHE A 11 -30.12 -12.98 6.98
N ALA A 12 -31.03 -12.86 6.01
CA ALA A 12 -30.68 -12.46 4.64
C ALA A 12 -30.03 -11.06 4.60
N PHE A 13 -30.53 -10.10 5.37
CA PHE A 13 -30.00 -8.73 5.42
C PHE A 13 -28.59 -8.65 6.03
N ILE A 14 -28.30 -9.45 7.06
CA ILE A 14 -26.95 -9.49 7.68
C ILE A 14 -25.98 -10.28 6.80
N ALA A 15 -26.46 -11.32 6.11
CA ALA A 15 -25.63 -12.17 5.26
C ALA A 15 -25.23 -11.51 3.93
N THR A 16 -25.88 -10.41 3.53
CA THR A 16 -25.47 -9.67 2.32
C THR A 16 -24.28 -8.76 2.60
N PRO A 17 -23.09 -9.04 2.02
CA PRO A 17 -21.97 -8.11 2.11
C PRO A 17 -22.35 -6.79 1.42
N LEU A 18 -22.23 -5.67 2.12
CA LEU A 18 -22.41 -4.36 1.51
C LEU A 18 -21.36 -4.18 0.40
N PRO A 19 -21.74 -3.80 -0.83
CA PRO A 19 -20.79 -3.47 -1.87
C PRO A 19 -20.12 -2.13 -1.53
N VAL A 20 -19.02 -2.19 -0.78
CA VAL A 20 -18.14 -1.04 -0.55
C VAL A 20 -17.18 -0.95 -1.72
N ARG A 21 -17.35 0.08 -2.57
CA ARG A 21 -16.36 0.38 -3.60
C ARG A 21 -15.21 1.15 -2.96
N GLY A 22 -14.13 0.44 -2.66
CA GLY A 22 -12.86 1.06 -2.30
C GLY A 22 -12.28 1.82 -3.49
N ASN A 23 -11.57 2.92 -3.21
CA ASN A 23 -10.70 3.53 -4.21
C ASN A 23 -9.59 2.55 -4.58
N ALA A 24 -9.15 2.57 -5.84
CA ALA A 24 -7.98 1.80 -6.26
C ALA A 24 -6.77 2.24 -5.44
N SER A 25 -5.93 1.27 -5.04
CA SER A 25 -4.61 1.59 -4.49
C SER A 25 -3.82 2.37 -5.53
N PRO A 26 -2.99 3.34 -5.12
CA PRO A 26 -2.04 3.96 -6.03
C PRO A 26 -1.10 2.91 -6.62
N ASP A 27 -0.54 3.23 -7.79
CA ASP A 27 0.46 2.40 -8.46
C ASP A 27 1.71 2.24 -7.57
N PRO A 28 2.29 1.03 -7.54
CA PRO A 28 3.47 0.78 -6.74
C PRO A 28 4.71 1.46 -7.31
N VAL A 29 5.61 1.91 -6.43
CA VAL A 29 6.95 2.35 -6.83
C VAL A 29 7.76 1.13 -7.25
N LEU A 30 8.42 1.22 -8.41
CA LEU A 30 9.27 0.18 -8.96
C LEU A 30 10.74 0.48 -8.69
N ASP A 31 11.53 -0.56 -8.46
CA ASP A 31 12.98 -0.48 -8.44
C ASP A 31 13.57 -0.38 -9.87
N ILE A 32 14.90 -0.29 -9.95
CA ILE A 32 15.62 -0.18 -11.23
C ILE A 32 15.51 -1.43 -12.12
N ALA A 33 15.05 -2.56 -11.57
CA ALA A 33 14.75 -3.78 -12.30
C ALA A 33 13.26 -3.88 -12.68
N GLY A 34 12.45 -2.87 -12.35
CA GLY A 34 11.01 -2.84 -12.64
C GLY A 34 10.16 -3.60 -11.63
N LYS A 35 10.70 -4.01 -10.48
CA LYS A 35 9.97 -4.75 -9.45
C LYS A 35 9.42 -3.80 -8.39
N GLN A 36 8.22 -4.08 -7.89
CA GLN A 36 7.61 -3.31 -6.80
C GLN A 36 8.48 -3.30 -5.52
N LEU A 37 8.69 -2.10 -4.97
CA LEU A 37 9.33 -1.90 -3.67
C LEU A 37 8.50 -2.54 -2.54
N ARG A 38 9.19 -3.22 -1.61
CA ARG A 38 8.59 -3.88 -0.45
C ARG A 38 9.13 -3.30 0.85
N ALA A 39 8.25 -3.09 1.82
CA ALA A 39 8.66 -2.73 3.19
C ALA A 39 9.58 -3.81 3.78
N GLY A 40 10.56 -3.40 4.59
CA GLY A 40 11.54 -4.31 5.19
C GLY A 40 12.66 -4.79 4.26
N SER A 41 12.60 -4.47 2.97
CA SER A 41 13.69 -4.75 2.02
C SER A 41 14.66 -3.58 1.95
N LYS A 42 15.95 -3.88 1.71
CA LYS A 42 17.01 -2.86 1.57
C LYS A 42 17.12 -2.41 0.12
N TYR A 43 17.09 -1.10 -0.09
CA TYR A 43 17.25 -0.47 -1.39
C TYR A 43 18.22 0.71 -1.28
N TYR A 44 18.96 0.95 -2.35
CA TYR A 44 19.80 2.13 -2.49
C TYR A 44 19.05 3.24 -3.21
N ILE A 45 19.16 4.47 -2.70
CA ILE A 45 18.63 5.67 -3.36
C ILE A 45 19.74 6.25 -4.23
N LEU A 46 19.54 6.20 -5.55
CA LEU A 46 20.52 6.61 -6.55
C LEU A 46 20.06 7.89 -7.29
N PRO A 47 21.00 8.75 -7.72
CA PRO A 47 20.67 9.86 -8.60
C PRO A 47 20.26 9.33 -9.98
N VAL A 48 19.17 9.87 -10.52
CA VAL A 48 18.64 9.47 -11.84
C VAL A 48 19.62 9.81 -12.97
N GLY A 49 20.35 10.91 -12.85
CA GLY A 49 21.36 11.33 -13.82
C GLY A 49 22.75 10.81 -13.47
N LYS A 50 23.41 10.14 -14.41
CA LYS A 50 24.82 9.76 -14.28
C LYS A 50 25.70 11.01 -14.06
N GLY A 51 26.75 10.87 -13.25
CA GLY A 51 27.72 11.94 -12.99
C GLY A 51 27.28 13.02 -11.99
N ARG A 52 26.09 12.89 -11.38
CA ARG A 52 25.58 13.85 -10.36
C ARG A 52 25.90 13.47 -8.91
N GLY A 53 26.78 12.49 -8.71
CA GLY A 53 27.12 11.95 -7.39
C GLY A 53 26.84 10.45 -7.28
N GLY A 54 26.90 9.94 -6.06
CA GLY A 54 26.70 8.53 -5.71
C GLY A 54 25.44 8.30 -4.88
N GLU A 55 25.43 7.18 -4.17
CA GLU A 55 24.36 6.77 -3.27
C GLU A 55 24.13 7.77 -2.12
N LEU A 56 22.88 7.84 -1.64
CA LEU A 56 22.54 8.57 -0.42
C LEU A 56 23.16 7.90 0.82
N THR A 57 23.99 8.63 1.55
CA THR A 57 24.55 8.18 2.83
C THR A 57 24.32 9.20 3.94
N LEU A 58 24.37 8.77 5.19
CA LEU A 58 24.24 9.64 6.35
C LEU A 58 25.58 10.32 6.63
N ALA A 59 25.61 11.65 6.64
CA ALA A 59 26.77 12.43 7.03
C ALA A 59 26.53 13.13 8.36
N GLY A 60 27.55 13.15 9.23
CA GLY A 60 27.54 13.95 10.46
C GLY A 60 27.73 15.43 10.14
N ARG A 61 27.02 16.31 10.84
CA ARG A 61 27.24 17.75 10.75
C ARG A 61 28.49 18.11 11.57
N SER A 62 29.51 18.67 10.92
CA SER A 62 30.67 19.22 11.63
C SER A 62 30.25 20.44 12.46
N LYS A 63 30.67 20.49 13.72
CA LYS A 63 30.43 21.61 14.64
C LYS A 63 31.73 22.41 14.72
N ASN A 64 31.75 23.60 14.10
CA ASN A 64 32.74 24.65 14.34
C ASN A 64 32.09 25.70 15.24
#